data_AF-A0A5C6LTY5-F1
#
_entry.id   AF-A0A5C6LTY5-F1
#
_cell.length_a   1.000
_cell.length_b   1.000
_cell.length_c   1.000
_cell.angle_alpha   90.00
_cell.angle_beta   90.00
_cell.angle_gamma   90.00
#
_symmetry.space_group_name_H-M   'P 1'
#
loop_
_entity.id
_entity.type
_entity.pdbx_description
1 polymer ?
#
loop_
_entity_poly.entity_id
_entity_poly.type
_entity_poly.pdbx_seq_one_letter_code
_entity_poly.pdbx_strand_id
1 'polypeptide(L)'
;MEEWITGRQISFNIEDRSYLALLKREVHRLSVQCGLSEKKVAEIDIVVAEIGSNIIKHAGSGEVLVMLTDQPQPPSRSLALIMARA
;
A
#
# COMPACT_ATOMS: atom_id res chain seq x y z
N MET A 1 0.56 -26.90 -1.63
CA MET A 1 1.71 -25.98 -1.76
C MET A 1 1.26 -24.96 -2.77
N GLU A 2 0.79 -23.83 -2.27
CA GLU A 2 -0.05 -22.93 -3.03
C GLU A 2 0.81 -21.70 -3.32
N GLU A 3 1.25 -21.64 -4.56
CA GLU A 3 2.21 -20.66 -5.08
C GLU A 3 1.46 -19.34 -5.31
N TRP A 4 1.20 -18.61 -4.22
CA TRP A 4 0.58 -17.31 -4.27
C TRP A 4 1.68 -16.26 -4.41
N ILE A 5 1.77 -15.67 -5.61
CA ILE A 5 2.09 -14.25 -5.93
C ILE A 5 2.63 -14.24 -7.36
N THR A 6 1.73 -14.19 -8.33
CA THR A 6 2.05 -13.76 -9.70
C THR A 6 1.58 -12.32 -9.88
N GLY A 7 2.11 -11.42 -9.05
CA GLY A 7 1.91 -9.98 -9.16
C GLY A 7 3.22 -9.25 -8.90
N ARG A 8 3.54 -8.24 -9.73
CA ARG A 8 4.71 -7.39 -9.52
C ARG A 8 4.45 -6.50 -8.30
N GLN A 9 5.06 -6.84 -7.16
CA GLN A 9 5.01 -6.03 -5.95
C GLN A 9 6.06 -4.91 -5.98
N ILE A 10 5.72 -3.74 -5.43
CA ILE A 10 6.64 -2.64 -5.20
C ILE A 10 6.84 -2.50 -3.69
N SER A 11 8.09 -2.50 -3.25
CA SER A 11 8.44 -2.28 -1.84
C SER A 11 8.79 -0.81 -1.60
N PHE A 12 8.30 -0.27 -0.48
CA PHE A 12 8.64 1.04 0.04
C PHE A 12 9.18 0.90 1.47
N ASN A 13 10.43 1.26 1.67
CA ASN A 13 11.00 1.37 3.02
C ASN A 13 10.53 2.66 3.69
N ILE A 14 10.12 2.55 4.95
CA ILE A 14 9.69 3.66 5.80
C ILE A 14 10.68 3.75 6.95
N GLU A 15 11.70 4.60 6.76
CA GLU A 15 12.69 4.89 7.80
C GLU A 15 12.32 6.17 8.59
N ASP A 16 11.67 7.13 7.94
CA ASP A 16 11.25 8.38 8.56
C ASP A 16 10.00 8.99 7.88
N ARG A 17 9.57 10.16 8.37
CA ARG A 17 8.37 10.87 7.89
C ARG A 17 8.44 11.34 6.44
N SER A 18 9.62 11.54 5.90
CA SER A 18 9.85 11.95 4.51
C SER A 18 9.42 10.85 3.53
N TYR A 19 9.64 9.59 3.91
CA TYR A 19 9.22 8.42 3.14
C TYR A 19 7.71 8.24 3.11
N LEU A 20 6.99 8.69 4.14
CA LEU A 20 5.51 8.69 4.12
C LEU A 20 4.95 9.57 3.00
N ALA A 21 5.58 10.72 2.73
CA ALA A 21 5.16 11.58 1.63
C ALA A 21 5.42 10.93 0.26
N LEU A 22 6.56 10.26 0.11
CA LEU A 22 6.91 9.52 -1.11
C LEU A 22 5.96 8.34 -1.36
N LEU A 23 5.70 7.54 -0.32
CA LEU A 23 4.77 6.41 -0.39
C LEU A 23 3.38 6.86 -0.85
N LYS A 24 2.80 7.89 -0.19
CA LYS A 24 1.47 8.41 -0.57
C LYS A 24 1.44 8.89 -2.02
N ARG A 25 2.44 9.67 -2.43
CA ARG A 25 2.52 10.19 -3.80
C ARG A 25 2.56 9.06 -4.83
N GLU A 26 3.36 8.03 -4.58
CA GLU A 26 3.53 6.94 -5.54
C GLU A 26 2.31 6.02 -5.59
N VAL A 27 1.73 5.68 -4.44
CA VAL A 27 0.51 4.86 -4.41
C VAL A 27 -0.68 5.60 -5.03
N HIS A 28 -0.80 6.90 -4.79
CA HIS A 28 -1.79 7.74 -5.46
C HIS A 28 -1.60 7.71 -6.99
N ARG A 29 -0.37 7.96 -7.45
CA ARG A 29 0.00 7.94 -8.89
C ARG A 29 -0.33 6.59 -9.53
N LEU A 30 0.00 5.48 -8.86
CA LEU A 30 -0.31 4.13 -9.33
C LEU A 30 -1.82 3.90 -9.42
N SER A 31 -2.56 4.29 -8.38
CA SER A 31 -4.02 4.14 -8.31
C SER A 31 -4.72 4.87 -9.46
N VAL A 32 -4.28 6.10 -9.78
CA VAL A 32 -4.79 6.88 -10.93
C VAL A 32 -4.43 6.21 -12.26
N GLN A 33 -3.19 5.76 -12.45
CA GLN A 33 -2.78 5.08 -13.70
C GLN A 33 -3.52 3.77 -13.94
N CYS A 34 -3.97 3.10 -12.87
CA CYS A 34 -4.79 1.88 -12.97
C CYS A 34 -6.26 2.18 -13.31
N GLY A 35 -6.64 3.45 -13.48
CA GLY A 35 -8.01 3.85 -13.81
C GLY A 35 -8.99 3.68 -12.64
N LEU A 36 -8.52 3.67 -11.40
CA LEU A 36 -9.40 3.64 -10.23
C LEU A 36 -10.21 4.94 -10.14
N SER A 37 -11.44 4.85 -9.64
CA SER A 37 -12.27 6.03 -9.45
C SER A 37 -11.68 6.96 -8.39
N GLU A 38 -11.93 8.27 -8.51
CA GLU A 38 -11.45 9.27 -7.54
C GLU A 38 -11.80 8.91 -6.10
N LYS A 39 -13.02 8.41 -5.88
CA LYS A 39 -13.46 7.92 -4.56
C LYS A 39 -12.55 6.80 -4.04
N LYS A 40 -12.24 5.80 -4.89
CA LYS A 40 -11.40 4.67 -4.51
C LYS A 40 -9.95 5.11 -4.28
N VAL A 41 -9.43 6.04 -5.09
CA VAL A 41 -8.09 6.64 -4.90
C VAL A 41 -8.02 7.33 -3.54
N ALA A 42 -9.02 8.15 -3.19
CA ALA A 42 -9.07 8.83 -1.89
C ALA A 42 -9.17 7.85 -0.71
N GLU A 43 -9.95 6.76 -0.83
CA GLU A 43 -10.00 5.69 0.16
C GLU A 43 -8.62 5.03 0.36
N ILE A 44 -7.91 4.75 -0.73
CA ILE A 44 -6.55 4.17 -0.68
C ILE A 44 -5.57 5.13 -0.02
N ASP A 45 -5.61 6.42 -0.35
CA ASP A 45 -4.72 7.43 0.23
C ASP A 45 -4.85 7.50 1.76
N ILE A 46 -6.07 7.36 2.29
CA ILE A 46 -6.34 7.31 3.73
C ILE A 46 -5.68 6.07 4.35
N VAL A 47 -5.89 4.88 3.75
CA VAL A 47 -5.32 3.62 4.24
C VAL A 47 -3.79 3.67 4.24
N VAL A 48 -3.18 4.16 3.16
CA VAL A 48 -1.73 4.33 3.04
C VAL A 48 -1.19 5.28 4.11
N ALA A 49 -1.88 6.40 4.33
CA ALA A 49 -1.49 7.37 5.35
C ALA A 49 -1.52 6.75 6.75
N GLU A 50 -2.57 6.00 7.07
CA GLU A 50 -2.73 5.35 8.36
C GLU A 50 -1.63 4.31 8.61
N ILE A 51 -1.38 3.43 7.64
CA ILE A 51 -0.34 2.39 7.74
C ILE A 51 1.03 3.02 7.96
N GLY A 52 1.42 3.96 7.10
CA GLY A 52 2.73 4.59 7.24
C GLY A 52 2.85 5.42 8.52
N SER A 53 1.77 6.04 9.01
CA SER A 53 1.78 6.72 10.30
C SER A 53 1.94 5.74 11.46
N ASN A 54 1.33 4.56 11.38
CA ASN A 54 1.42 3.53 12.43
C ASN A 54 2.81 2.91 12.48
N ILE A 55 3.45 2.68 11.33
CA ILE A 55 4.86 2.24 11.28
C ILE A 55 5.75 3.27 11.99
N ILE A 56 5.66 4.55 11.62
CA ILE A 56 6.50 5.60 12.19
C ILE A 56 6.27 5.76 13.71
N LYS A 57 5.01 5.72 14.16
CA LYS A 57 4.65 5.94 15.57
C LYS A 57 4.98 4.75 16.46
N HIS A 58 4.82 3.54 15.96
CA HIS A 58 4.79 2.33 16.80
C HIS A 58 5.94 1.35 16.52
N ALA A 59 6.42 1.26 15.27
CA ALA A 59 7.53 0.38 14.90
C ALA A 59 8.88 1.13 14.76
N GLY A 60 8.85 2.44 14.56
CA GLY A 60 10.04 3.27 14.29
C GLY A 60 10.48 3.18 12.83
N SER A 61 10.51 1.99 12.25
CA SER A 61 10.76 1.74 10.83
C SER A 61 10.03 0.50 10.32
N GLY A 62 9.89 0.34 9.01
CA GLY A 62 9.33 -0.87 8.41
C GLY A 62 9.24 -0.82 6.90
N GLU A 63 8.69 -1.86 6.31
CA GLU A 63 8.48 -1.97 4.86
C GLU A 63 6.99 -1.94 4.53
N VAL A 64 6.61 -1.33 3.41
CA VAL A 64 5.26 -1.37 2.83
C VAL A 64 5.36 -1.98 1.43
N LEU A 65 4.74 -3.16 1.25
CA LEU A 65 4.63 -3.83 -0.04
C LEU A 65 3.31 -3.47 -0.69
N VAL A 66 3.34 -2.89 -1.89
CA VAL A 66 2.15 -2.49 -2.66
C VAL A 66 2.02 -3.39 -3.88
N MET A 67 0.86 -4.00 -4.05
CA MET A 67 0.56 -4.85 -5.21
C MET A 67 -0.83 -4.54 -5.75
N LEU A 68 -0.93 -4.36 -7.08
CA LEU A 68 -2.20 -4.37 -7.79
C LEU A 68 -2.57 -5.82 -8.11
N THR A 69 -3.81 -6.21 -7.78
CA THR A 69 -4.32 -7.55 -8.06
C THR A 69 -5.80 -7.49 -8.43
N ASP A 70 -6.20 -8.29 -9.40
CA ASP A 70 -7.59 -8.55 -9.77
C ASP A 70 -8.20 -9.71 -8.97
N GLN A 71 -7.37 -10.47 -8.26
CA GLN A 71 -7.79 -11.54 -7.39
C GLN A 71 -8.28 -10.96 -6.06
N PRO A 72 -9.56 -11.17 -5.69
CA PRO A 72 -10.01 -10.86 -4.34
C PRO A 72 -9.28 -11.79 -3.38
N GLN A 73 -8.32 -11.23 -2.63
CA GLN A 73 -7.82 -11.91 -1.43
C GLN A 73 -8.99 -12.07 -0.45
N PRO A 74 -9.06 -13.19 0.30
CA PRO A 74 -10.10 -13.40 1.29
C PRO A 74 -10.12 -12.23 2.29
N PRO A 75 -11.29 -11.95 2.87
CA PRO A 75 -11.90 -10.62 2.95
C PRO A 75 -10.98 -9.59 3.64
N SER A 76 -10.83 -8.38 3.10
CA SER A 76 -11.97 -7.51 2.89
C SER A 76 -11.70 -6.38 1.87
N ARG A 77 -12.58 -6.30 0.86
CA ARG A 77 -12.84 -5.18 -0.07
C ARG A 77 -11.62 -4.60 -0.80
N SER A 78 -11.45 -4.97 -2.08
CA SER A 78 -10.61 -4.29 -3.10
C SER A 78 -9.65 -3.26 -2.50
N LEU A 79 -8.65 -3.80 -1.81
CA LEU A 79 -7.64 -3.06 -1.09
C LEU A 79 -6.36 -3.31 -1.88
N ALA A 80 -5.63 -2.25 -2.19
CA ALA A 80 -4.21 -2.39 -2.45
C ALA A 80 -3.66 -3.23 -1.29
N LEU A 81 -3.12 -4.42 -1.58
CA LEU A 81 -2.46 -5.20 -0.54
C LEU A 81 -1.26 -4.37 -0.13
N ILE A 82 -1.35 -3.77 1.05
CA ILE A 82 -0.23 -3.13 1.74
C ILE A 82 0.20 -4.13 2.81
N MET A 83 1.16 -4.99 2.49
CA MET A 83 1.77 -5.84 3.52
C MET A 83 2.88 -5.04 4.20
N ALA A 84 2.74 -4.83 5.50
CA ALA A 84 3.81 -4.28 6.32
C ALA A 84 4.62 -5.42 6.94
N ARG A 85 5.94 -5.44 6.71
CA ARG A 85 6.87 -6.28 7.46
C ARG A 85 7.58 -5.40 8.48
N ALA A 86 7.47 -5.79 9.75
CA ALA A 86 8.20 -5.24 10.89
C ALA A 86 9.36 -6.17 11.25
#